data_AF-A0A7I7LKZ3-F1
#
_entry.id   AF-A0A7I7LKZ3-F1
#
_cell.length_a   1.000
_cell.length_b   1.000
_cell.length_c   1.000
_cell.angle_alpha   90.00
_cell.angle_beta   90.00
_cell.angle_gamma   90.00
#
_symmetry.space_group_name_H-M   'P 1'
#
loop_
_entity.id
_entity.type
_entity.pdbx_description
1 polymer ?
#
loop_
_entity_poly.entity_id
_entity_poly.type
_entity_poly.pdbx_seq_one_letter_code
_entity_poly.pdbx_strand_id
1 'polypeptide(L)'
;MGKVSAQLQEYVLPASRLVHGFYKDDLLDRYRNATDTSLERVNAKRQGRTPNVSILDQANTVKVDGKYIGGKLAGRTVVVFDDFMTQGTSLSWAYQLLSAAGASKVVLVSIGKYGGGRFLQKVSNGAMSPFEKREYSGADFYAE
;
A
#
# COMPACT_ATOMS: atom_id res chain seq x y z
N MET A 1 1.58 -3.13 14.88
CA MET A 1 2.58 -2.14 14.41
C MET A 1 3.55 -2.83 13.46
N GLY A 2 3.62 -2.41 12.20
CA GLY A 2 4.62 -2.94 11.24
C GLY A 2 5.98 -2.34 11.54
N LYS A 3 6.97 -3.16 11.90
CA LYS A 3 8.36 -2.70 12.03
C LYS A 3 9.05 -2.84 10.67
N VAL A 4 9.70 -1.78 10.22
CA VAL A 4 10.60 -1.86 9.07
C VAL A 4 11.80 -2.73 9.44
N SER A 5 12.24 -3.58 8.51
CA SER A 5 13.43 -4.41 8.74
C SER A 5 14.65 -3.52 8.98
N ALA A 6 15.58 -3.97 9.82
CA ALA A 6 16.79 -3.22 10.12
C ALA A 6 17.55 -2.85 8.82
N GLN A 7 17.53 -3.76 7.84
CA GLN A 7 18.12 -3.56 6.52
C GLN A 7 17.45 -2.40 5.75
N LEU A 8 16.11 -2.30 5.74
CA LEU A 8 15.45 -1.19 5.06
C LEU A 8 15.64 0.14 5.80
N GLN A 9 15.71 0.13 7.14
CA GLN A 9 15.93 1.36 7.92
C GLN A 9 17.20 2.09 7.50
N GLU A 10 18.27 1.36 7.19
CA GLU A 10 19.55 1.92 6.72
C GLU A 10 19.41 2.70 5.40
N TYR A 11 18.47 2.34 4.53
CA TYR A 11 18.26 3.00 3.23
C TYR A 11 17.17 4.07 3.28
N VAL A 12 16.15 3.88 4.11
CA VAL A 12 14.99 4.78 4.18
C VAL A 12 15.35 6.13 4.78
N LEU A 13 16.21 6.16 5.82
CA LEU A 13 16.62 7.42 6.43
C LEU A 13 17.41 8.31 5.45
N PRO A 14 18.44 7.82 4.73
CA PRO A 14 19.11 8.58 3.68
C PRO A 14 18.17 8.98 2.54
N ALA A 15 17.29 8.07 2.09
CA ALA A 15 16.34 8.36 1.02
C ALA A 15 15.37 9.49 1.39
N SER A 16 14.89 9.55 2.65
CA SER A 16 14.05 10.64 3.13
C SER A 16 14.77 12.00 3.07
N ARG A 17 16.08 12.03 3.33
CA ARG A 17 16.89 13.26 3.24
C ARG A 17 17.05 13.74 1.80
N LEU A 18 17.17 12.82 0.83
CA LEU A 18 17.25 13.16 -0.60
C LEU A 18 16.00 13.87 -1.12
N VAL A 19 14.84 13.56 -0.55
CA VAL A 19 13.56 14.19 -0.92
C VAL A 19 13.16 15.31 0.04
N HIS A 20 14.07 15.76 0.92
CA HIS A 20 13.80 16.71 2.02
C HIS A 20 12.53 16.35 2.83
N GLY A 21 12.23 15.05 2.92
CA GLY A 21 11.03 14.51 3.54
C GLY A 21 11.28 13.99 4.95
N PHE A 22 10.20 13.73 5.66
CA PHE A 22 10.23 13.05 6.95
C PHE A 22 9.78 11.60 6.77
N TYR A 23 10.60 10.66 7.21
CA TYR A 23 10.16 9.28 7.35
C TYR A 23 9.15 9.15 8.50
N LYS A 24 8.05 8.43 8.27
CA LYS A 24 7.00 8.13 9.25
C LYS A 24 6.74 6.64 9.26
N ASP A 25 7.24 5.97 10.29
CA ASP A 25 7.02 4.54 10.55
C ASP A 25 5.61 4.23 11.07
N ASP A 26 4.92 5.25 11.57
CA ASP A 26 3.63 5.16 12.22
C ASP A 26 2.49 5.86 11.46
N LEU A 27 2.69 6.08 10.14
CA LEU A 27 1.65 6.63 9.28
C LEU A 27 0.46 5.66 9.11
N LEU A 28 0.75 4.36 9.05
CA LEU A 28 -0.22 3.32 8.77
C LEU A 28 -0.42 2.43 9.99
N ASP A 29 -1.67 2.28 10.39
CA ASP A 29 -2.10 1.32 11.39
C ASP A 29 -2.64 0.06 10.71
N ARG A 30 -1.90 -1.05 10.86
CA ARG A 30 -2.36 -2.37 10.43
C ARG A 30 -3.18 -3.01 11.54
N TYR A 31 -4.50 -2.94 11.39
CA TYR A 31 -5.47 -3.38 12.40
C TYR A 31 -5.92 -4.85 12.24
N ARG A 32 -5.55 -5.51 11.14
CA ARG A 32 -5.81 -6.94 10.86
C ARG A 32 -4.60 -7.55 10.16
N ASN A 33 -4.38 -8.85 10.32
CA ASN A 33 -3.36 -9.55 9.53
C ASN A 33 -3.79 -9.65 8.06
N ALA A 34 -2.86 -9.37 7.15
CA ALA A 34 -3.06 -9.59 5.73
C ALA A 34 -2.65 -11.01 5.33
N THR A 35 -3.26 -11.51 4.26
CA THR A 35 -2.87 -12.77 3.63
C THR A 35 -1.40 -12.73 3.23
N ASP A 36 -0.65 -13.80 3.53
CA ASP A 36 0.70 -13.95 3.01
C ASP A 36 0.65 -14.26 1.51
N THR A 37 0.73 -13.20 0.70
CA THR A 37 0.67 -13.32 -0.77
C THR A 37 1.84 -14.10 -1.36
N SER A 38 2.95 -14.27 -0.63
CA SER A 38 4.09 -15.08 -1.09
C SER A 38 3.79 -16.56 -0.95
N LEU A 39 3.28 -16.98 0.21
CA LEU A 39 2.82 -18.35 0.43
C LEU A 39 1.67 -18.70 -0.51
N GLU A 40 0.72 -17.77 -0.71
CA GLU A 40 -0.40 -17.95 -1.62
C GLU A 40 0.07 -18.19 -3.07
N ARG A 41 1.05 -17.41 -3.56
CA ARG A 41 1.64 -17.61 -4.89
C ARG A 41 2.35 -18.96 -5.01
N VAL A 42 3.09 -19.37 -4.00
CA VAL A 42 3.80 -20.67 -4.00
C VAL A 42 2.79 -21.82 -4.03
N ASN A 43 1.75 -21.75 -3.20
CA ASN A 43 0.71 -22.78 -3.13
C ASN A 43 -0.11 -22.84 -4.42
N ALA A 44 -0.49 -21.68 -4.97
CA ALA A 44 -1.21 -21.59 -6.23
C ALA A 44 -0.45 -22.25 -7.38
N LYS A 45 0.85 -21.96 -7.49
CA LYS A 45 1.74 -22.56 -8.49
C LYS A 45 1.84 -24.08 -8.32
N ARG A 46 1.97 -24.58 -7.09
CA ARG A 46 2.01 -26.03 -6.79
C ARG A 46 0.71 -26.74 -7.17
N GLN A 47 -0.42 -26.05 -7.07
CA GLN A 47 -1.76 -26.56 -7.35
C GLN A 47 -2.23 -26.29 -8.79
N GLY A 48 -1.41 -25.65 -9.63
CA GLY A 48 -1.78 -25.30 -11.01
C GLY A 48 -2.92 -24.28 -11.12
N ARG A 49 -3.16 -23.47 -10.08
CA ARG A 49 -4.21 -22.43 -10.06
C ARG A 49 -3.63 -21.04 -10.13
N THR A 50 -4.46 -20.07 -10.51
CA THR A 50 -4.13 -18.65 -10.40
C THR A 50 -4.04 -18.24 -8.92
N PRO A 51 -3.02 -17.47 -8.51
CA PRO A 51 -2.93 -16.99 -7.14
C PRO A 51 -4.04 -15.98 -6.84
N ASN A 52 -4.70 -16.13 -5.69
CA ASN A 52 -5.70 -15.18 -5.21
C ASN A 52 -4.98 -14.02 -4.52
N VAL A 53 -4.48 -13.08 -5.30
CA VAL A 53 -3.84 -11.86 -4.81
C VAL A 53 -4.72 -10.69 -5.21
N SER A 54 -5.24 -9.97 -4.22
CA SER A 54 -6.17 -8.87 -4.43
C SER A 54 -5.75 -7.62 -3.69
N ILE A 55 -6.13 -6.45 -4.22
CA ILE A 55 -6.07 -5.18 -3.47
C ILE A 55 -6.76 -5.29 -2.11
N LEU A 56 -7.80 -6.12 -2.00
CA LEU A 56 -8.56 -6.38 -0.78
C LEU A 56 -7.71 -6.92 0.36
N ASP A 57 -6.66 -7.70 0.06
CA ASP A 57 -5.76 -8.26 1.07
C ASP A 57 -5.08 -7.17 1.90
N GLN A 58 -4.83 -6.00 1.29
CA GLN A 58 -4.28 -4.86 1.99
C GLN A 58 -5.37 -3.89 2.42
N ALA A 59 -6.31 -3.53 1.54
CA ALA A 59 -7.34 -2.53 1.79
C ALA A 59 -8.18 -2.84 3.05
N ASN A 60 -8.44 -4.12 3.35
CA ASN A 60 -9.22 -4.56 4.53
C ASN A 60 -8.41 -4.68 5.82
N THR A 61 -7.13 -4.29 5.81
CA THR A 61 -6.21 -4.53 6.92
C THR A 61 -5.45 -3.31 7.41
N VAL A 62 -5.50 -2.21 6.66
CA VAL A 62 -4.72 -0.99 6.92
C VAL A 62 -5.63 0.24 6.93
N LYS A 63 -5.31 1.16 7.83
CA LYS A 63 -5.87 2.51 7.86
C LYS A 63 -4.75 3.51 8.18
N VAL A 64 -5.01 4.80 8.01
CA VAL A 64 -4.14 5.85 8.53
C VAL A 64 -4.28 5.88 10.05
N ASP A 65 -3.15 6.04 10.75
CA ASP A 65 -3.14 6.16 12.21
C ASP A 65 -4.02 7.34 12.66
N GLY A 66 -4.80 7.13 13.74
CA GLY A 66 -5.78 8.10 14.23
C GLY A 66 -5.18 9.46 14.59
N LYS A 67 -3.88 9.53 14.90
CA LYS A 67 -3.20 10.80 15.22
C LYS A 67 -3.09 11.77 14.03
N TYR A 68 -3.41 11.32 12.81
CA TYR A 68 -3.42 12.13 11.59
C TYR A 68 -4.81 12.70 11.22
N ILE A 69 -5.88 12.31 11.92
CA ILE A 69 -7.27 12.75 11.67
C ILE A 69 -7.39 14.29 11.62
N GLY A 70 -6.60 15.01 12.43
CA GLY A 70 -6.57 16.48 12.49
C GLY A 70 -5.89 17.18 11.30
N GLY A 71 -5.93 16.62 10.08
CA GLY A 71 -5.45 17.29 8.88
C GLY A 71 -3.93 17.31 8.69
N LYS A 72 -3.18 16.47 9.42
CA LYS A 72 -1.69 16.44 9.30
C LYS A 72 -1.20 16.01 7.91
N LEU A 73 -2.05 15.32 7.15
CA LEU A 73 -1.78 14.90 5.77
C LEU A 73 -2.32 15.89 4.72
N ALA A 74 -3.17 16.85 5.14
CA ALA A 74 -3.78 17.81 4.23
C ALA A 74 -2.70 18.63 3.51
N GLY A 75 -2.75 18.67 2.18
CA GLY A 75 -1.81 19.44 1.36
C GLY A 75 -0.41 18.81 1.24
N ARG A 76 -0.14 17.68 1.88
CA ARG A 76 1.19 17.03 1.87
C ARG A 76 1.37 16.17 0.62
N THR A 77 2.61 16.15 0.11
CA THR A 77 3.06 15.10 -0.81
C THR A 77 3.52 13.90 0.02
N VAL A 78 2.99 12.72 -0.28
CA VAL A 78 3.38 11.46 0.37
C VAL A 78 4.03 10.55 -0.68
N VAL A 79 5.21 10.02 -0.35
CA VAL A 79 5.93 9.06 -1.18
C VAL A 79 5.86 7.69 -0.50
N VAL A 80 5.35 6.69 -1.21
CA VAL A 80 5.23 5.31 -0.73
C VAL A 80 6.23 4.44 -1.48
N PHE A 81 7.10 3.78 -0.73
CA PHE A 81 8.06 2.81 -1.27
C PHE A 81 7.57 1.39 -1.00
N ASP A 82 7.57 0.55 -2.03
CA ASP A 82 7.32 -0.89 -1.96
C ASP A 82 8.54 -1.63 -2.50
N ASP A 83 9.08 -2.57 -1.73
CA ASP A 83 10.23 -3.39 -2.11
C ASP A 83 9.81 -4.62 -2.94
N PHE A 84 8.53 -4.69 -3.31
CA PHE A 84 7.98 -5.81 -4.07
C PHE A 84 7.16 -5.35 -5.29
N MET A 85 7.59 -5.75 -6.48
CA MET A 85 6.80 -5.58 -7.69
C MET A 85 5.81 -6.74 -7.84
N THR A 86 4.51 -6.44 -7.70
CA THR A 86 3.42 -7.40 -7.98
C THR A 86 2.63 -7.03 -9.23
N GLN A 87 1.54 -7.75 -9.48
CA GLN A 87 0.55 -7.43 -10.51
C GLN A 87 -0.18 -6.12 -10.19
N GLY A 88 0.44 -4.97 -10.50
CA GLY A 88 -0.21 -3.68 -10.79
C GLY A 88 -1.03 -2.96 -9.72
N THR A 89 -1.49 -3.63 -8.67
CA THR A 89 -2.47 -3.11 -7.69
C THR A 89 -1.95 -3.04 -6.27
N SER A 90 -0.75 -3.58 -5.97
CA SER A 90 -0.22 -3.64 -4.59
C SER A 90 -0.05 -2.28 -3.93
N LEU A 91 0.05 -1.21 -4.70
CA LEU A 91 0.14 0.16 -4.18
C LEU A 91 -1.13 0.99 -4.42
N SER A 92 -2.11 0.46 -5.14
CA SER A 92 -3.35 1.19 -5.44
C SER A 92 -4.17 1.47 -4.18
N TRP A 93 -4.15 0.58 -3.19
CA TRP A 93 -4.77 0.85 -1.89
C TRP A 93 -4.10 2.04 -1.19
N ALA A 94 -2.77 2.15 -1.25
CA ALA A 94 -2.03 3.22 -0.59
C ALA A 94 -2.34 4.57 -1.23
N TYR A 95 -2.40 4.60 -2.58
CA TYR A 95 -2.85 5.78 -3.32
C TYR A 95 -4.24 6.24 -2.87
N GLN A 96 -5.23 5.33 -2.86
CA GLN A 96 -6.60 5.69 -2.49
C GLN A 96 -6.72 6.13 -1.03
N LEU A 97 -6.12 5.37 -0.11
CA LEU A 97 -6.15 5.66 1.31
C LEU A 97 -5.56 7.04 1.63
N LEU A 98 -4.37 7.34 1.10
CA LEU A 98 -3.66 8.59 1.39
C LEU A 98 -4.28 9.79 0.68
N SER A 99 -4.82 9.59 -0.53
CA SER A 99 -5.60 10.62 -1.22
C SER A 99 -6.88 10.94 -0.45
N ALA A 100 -7.61 9.92 0.03
CA ALA A 100 -8.79 10.13 0.87
C ALA A 100 -8.45 10.79 2.21
N ALA A 101 -7.25 10.57 2.74
CA ALA A 101 -6.74 11.26 3.94
C ALA A 101 -6.33 12.73 3.70
N GLY A 102 -6.45 13.24 2.47
CA GLY A 102 -6.21 14.65 2.13
C GLY A 102 -4.80 14.97 1.60
N ALA A 103 -3.98 13.96 1.28
CA ALA A 103 -2.70 14.20 0.62
C ALA A 103 -2.91 14.90 -0.74
N SER A 104 -2.14 15.96 -1.02
CA SER A 104 -2.23 16.69 -2.30
C SER A 104 -1.63 15.91 -3.46
N LYS A 105 -0.65 15.03 -3.17
CA LYS A 105 0.02 14.19 -4.14
C LYS A 105 0.49 12.91 -3.47
N VAL A 106 0.21 11.77 -4.09
CA VAL A 106 0.74 10.48 -3.66
C VAL A 106 1.62 9.91 -4.76
N VAL A 107 2.90 9.70 -4.47
CA VAL A 107 3.89 9.14 -5.38
C VAL A 107 4.15 7.70 -4.97
N LEU A 108 3.91 6.76 -5.88
CA LEU A 108 4.12 5.33 -5.65
C LEU A 108 5.42 4.91 -6.33
N VAL A 109 6.34 4.35 -5.54
CA VAL A 109 7.62 3.84 -6.02
C VAL A 109 7.70 2.36 -5.66
N SER A 110 7.79 1.50 -6.67
CA SER A 110 8.09 0.09 -6.48
C SER A 110 9.48 -0.23 -7.00
N ILE A 111 10.23 -1.03 -6.24
CA ILE A 111 11.58 -1.46 -6.59
C ILE A 111 11.54 -2.98 -6.81
N GLY A 112 11.67 -3.42 -8.06
CA GLY A 112 11.69 -4.84 -8.41
C GLY A 112 13.10 -5.34 -8.68
N LYS A 113 13.41 -6.54 -8.18
CA LYS A 113 14.67 -7.23 -8.46
C LYS A 113 14.73 -7.85 -9.88
N TYR A 114 13.58 -8.14 -10.47
CA TYR A 114 13.47 -8.86 -11.74
C TYR A 114 12.60 -8.05 -12.71
N GLY A 115 13.11 -7.77 -13.91
CA GLY A 115 12.50 -6.91 -14.94
C GLY A 115 11.26 -7.49 -15.61
N GLY A 116 10.33 -8.05 -14.84
CA GLY A 116 9.07 -8.59 -15.34
C GLY A 116 8.18 -7.52 -15.96
N GLY A 117 7.29 -7.96 -16.86
CA GLY A 117 6.29 -7.11 -17.50
C GLY A 117 5.45 -6.38 -16.46
N ARG A 118 5.30 -5.06 -16.65
CA ARG A 118 4.45 -4.21 -15.81
C ARG A 118 3.02 -4.34 -16.29
N PHE A 119 2.11 -4.66 -15.39
CA PHE A 119 0.68 -4.55 -15.65
C PHE A 119 0.14 -3.38 -14.82
N LEU A 120 -0.56 -2.44 -15.45
CA LEU A 120 -1.29 -1.40 -14.74
C LEU A 120 -2.76 -1.81 -14.72
N GLN A 121 -3.30 -2.09 -13.54
CA GLN A 121 -4.73 -2.30 -13.41
C GLN A 121 -5.38 -1.00 -12.97
N LYS A 122 -6.36 -0.52 -13.74
CA LYS A 122 -7.14 0.65 -13.38
C LYS A 122 -8.02 0.29 -12.19
N VAL A 123 -7.93 1.08 -11.13
CA VAL A 123 -8.76 0.95 -9.93
C VAL A 123 -9.65 2.19 -9.86
N SER A 124 -10.91 2.03 -9.47
CA SER A 124 -11.82 3.16 -9.21
C SER A 124 -11.20 4.11 -8.17
N ASN A 125 -11.46 5.41 -8.31
CA ASN A 125 -10.98 6.40 -7.34
C ASN A 125 -11.94 6.47 -6.14
N GLY A 126 -11.37 6.67 -4.94
CA GLY A 126 -12.11 7.18 -3.78
C GLY A 126 -12.90 6.16 -2.95
N ALA A 127 -12.55 4.86 -3.02
CA ALA A 127 -13.31 3.85 -2.29
C ALA A 127 -12.99 3.78 -0.79
N MET A 128 -11.79 4.20 -0.37
CA MET A 128 -11.29 3.96 0.98
C MET A 128 -11.68 5.06 1.99
N SER A 129 -12.21 4.63 3.15
CA SER A 129 -12.27 5.44 4.38
C SER A 129 -10.89 5.45 5.05
N PRO A 130 -10.23 6.61 5.19
CA PRO A 130 -8.82 6.68 5.59
C PRO A 130 -8.56 6.37 7.07
N PHE A 131 -9.52 6.64 7.95
CA PHE A 131 -9.29 6.60 9.41
C PHE A 131 -10.11 5.53 10.13
N GLU A 132 -11.07 4.92 9.44
CA GLU A 132 -12.00 3.95 10.00
C GLU A 132 -11.63 2.54 9.58
N LYS A 133 -12.00 1.57 10.42
CA LYS A 133 -11.98 0.17 10.03
C LYS A 133 -13.20 -0.07 9.15
N ARG A 134 -12.98 -0.50 7.91
CA ARG A 134 -14.03 -0.80 6.95
C ARG A 134 -13.70 -2.10 6.24
N GLU A 135 -14.73 -2.86 5.90
CA GLU A 135 -14.61 -3.97 4.96
C GLU A 135 -15.03 -3.50 3.57
N TYR A 136 -14.19 -3.81 2.60
CA TYR A 136 -14.34 -3.54 1.18
C TYR A 136 -14.47 -4.85 0.41
N SER A 137 -15.14 -4.75 -0.72
CA SER A 137 -15.42 -5.80 -1.69
C SER A 137 -14.77 -5.46 -3.04
N GLY A 138 -14.77 -6.42 -3.97
CA GLY A 138 -14.25 -6.18 -5.32
C GLY A 138 -14.95 -5.02 -6.04
N ALA A 139 -16.26 -4.86 -5.80
CA ALA A 139 -17.08 -3.80 -6.40
C ALA A 139 -16.65 -2.38 -5.98
N ASP A 140 -15.99 -2.24 -4.82
CA ASP A 140 -15.46 -0.96 -4.38
C ASP A 140 -14.27 -0.51 -5.24
N PHE A 141 -13.53 -1.44 -5.85
CA PHE A 141 -12.24 -1.18 -6.50
C PHE A 141 -12.22 -1.44 -8.01
N TYR A 142 -13.03 -2.39 -8.47
CA TYR A 142 -13.12 -2.79 -9.86
C TYR A 142 -14.49 -2.38 -10.37
N ALA A 143 -14.54 -1.33 -11.18
CA ALA A 143 -15.72 -1.06 -11.99
C ALA A 143 -15.79 -2.12 -13.11
N GLU A 144 -17.00 -2.55 -13.44
CA GLU A 144 -17.28 -3.41 -14.61
C GLU A 144 -16.78 -2.78 -15.92
#